data_AF-A0A811MEK5-F1
#
_entry.id   AF-A0A811MEK5-F1
#
_cell.length_a   1.000
_cell.length_b   1.000
_cell.length_c   1.000
_cell.angle_alpha   90.00
_cell.angle_beta   90.00
_cell.angle_gamma   90.00
#
_symmetry.space_group_name_H-M   'P 1'
#
loop_
_entity.id
_entity.type
_entity.pdbx_description
1 polymer ?
#
loop_
_entity_poly.entity_id
_entity_poly.type
_entity_poly.pdbx_seq_one_letter_code
_entity_poly.pdbx_strand_id
1 'polypeptide(L)'
;MATEDKLTTCSTPRYCQLRKVQLQPQWKIAGGILRVSITPEVTSRGVNRAVMGELVTLYRNSHLGGRLPAYDGRKSLYTAGPLPFTSMTFEITLQDEEDSLGGGQGGQRRERVFRVVIKFAARADLHHLAMFLAGRQADAPQEALQVLDIVLRELPTARYSPVGRSFYSPNLGRRQQLGEGLESWRGFYQSIRPTQMGLSLNIG
;
A
#
# COMPACT_ATOMS: atom_id res chain seq x y z
N MET A 1 12.02 -11.47 -10.03
CA MET A 1 11.67 -12.16 -11.27
C MET A 1 10.50 -13.07 -10.94
N ALA A 2 9.32 -12.79 -11.47
CA ALA A 2 8.14 -13.65 -11.31
C ALA A 2 8.18 -14.65 -12.47
N THR A 3 8.19 -15.94 -12.17
CA THR A 3 7.98 -16.99 -13.16
C THR A 3 6.52 -17.40 -13.09
N GLU A 4 5.80 -17.22 -14.20
CA GLU A 4 4.51 -17.88 -14.40
C GLU A 4 4.80 -19.36 -14.60
N ASP A 5 4.41 -20.20 -13.63
CA ASP A 5 4.40 -21.64 -13.85
C ASP A 5 3.07 -22.27 -13.44
N LYS A 6 2.51 -22.95 -14.46
CA LYS A 6 1.45 -23.96 -14.52
C LYS A 6 0.18 -23.71 -13.71
N LEU A 7 -0.82 -23.26 -14.48
CA LEU A 7 -2.27 -23.42 -14.26
C LEU A 7 -2.58 -24.78 -13.62
N THR A 8 -2.90 -24.79 -12.32
CA THR A 8 -3.61 -25.92 -11.73
C THR A 8 -5.10 -25.62 -11.88
N THR A 9 -5.70 -26.09 -12.98
CA THR A 9 -7.15 -26.00 -13.20
C THR A 9 -7.85 -26.94 -12.23
N CYS A 10 -8.55 -26.39 -11.25
CA CYS A 10 -9.45 -27.15 -10.38
C CYS A 10 -10.71 -27.52 -11.18
N SER A 11 -11.05 -28.80 -11.23
CA SER A 11 -12.06 -29.41 -12.11
C SER A 11 -13.51 -29.27 -11.62
N THR A 12 -13.92 -28.10 -11.11
CA THR A 12 -15.33 -27.85 -10.75
C THR A 12 -15.82 -26.48 -11.23
N PRO A 13 -16.94 -26.40 -11.97
CA PRO A 13 -17.39 -25.17 -12.61
C PRO A 13 -18.31 -24.39 -11.66
N ARG A 14 -17.74 -23.68 -10.69
CA ARG A 14 -18.40 -22.51 -10.07
C ARG A 14 -17.37 -21.43 -9.80
N TYR A 15 -17.35 -20.46 -10.70
CA TYR A 15 -16.79 -19.11 -10.61
C TYR A 15 -16.05 -18.76 -9.31
N CYS A 16 -14.73 -18.92 -9.35
CA CYS A 16 -13.75 -18.03 -8.73
C CYS A 16 -12.47 -18.24 -9.52
N GLN A 17 -12.20 -17.38 -10.50
CA GLN A 17 -10.87 -17.32 -11.12
C GLN A 17 -9.89 -16.72 -10.11
N LEU A 18 -9.62 -17.45 -9.03
CA LEU A 18 -8.56 -17.15 -8.09
C LEU A 18 -7.25 -17.37 -8.83
N ARG A 19 -6.70 -16.32 -9.43
CA ARG A 19 -5.32 -16.35 -9.91
C ARG A 19 -4.42 -16.35 -8.68
N LYS A 20 -3.86 -17.52 -8.39
CA LYS A 20 -2.87 -17.71 -7.33
C LYS A 20 -1.49 -17.42 -7.90
N VAL A 21 -0.89 -16.28 -7.56
CA VAL A 21 0.50 -16.00 -7.95
C VAL A 21 1.40 -16.44 -6.81
N GLN A 22 2.30 -17.40 -7.09
CA GLN A 22 3.29 -17.86 -6.12
C GLN A 22 4.47 -16.89 -6.10
N LEU A 23 4.76 -16.33 -4.94
CA LEU A 23 5.88 -15.41 -4.77
C LEU A 23 7.13 -16.18 -4.34
N GLN A 24 8.16 -16.20 -5.19
CA GLN A 24 9.46 -16.81 -4.89
C GLN A 24 10.24 -15.98 -3.85
N PRO A 25 10.96 -16.62 -2.90
CA PRO A 25 11.63 -15.94 -1.81
C PRO A 25 12.97 -15.34 -2.25
N GLN A 26 12.93 -14.27 -3.06
CA GLN A 26 14.11 -13.41 -3.28
C GLN A 26 14.00 -12.08 -2.51
N TRP A 27 13.26 -12.07 -1.40
CA TRP A 27 12.91 -10.86 -0.67
C TRP A 27 14.14 -10.20 -0.05
N LYS A 28 14.65 -9.14 -0.69
CA LYS A 28 15.50 -8.14 -0.05
C LYS A 28 14.66 -7.13 0.75
N ILE A 29 13.65 -7.57 1.50
CA ILE A 29 12.96 -6.70 2.45
C ILE A 29 13.82 -6.66 3.73
N ALA A 30 15.07 -6.19 3.61
CA ALA A 30 15.91 -5.88 4.77
C ALA A 30 15.40 -4.58 5.42
N GLY A 31 14.10 -4.53 5.70
CA GLY A 31 13.35 -3.29 5.77
C GLY A 31 13.29 -2.70 7.16
N GLY A 32 13.57 -1.41 7.25
CA GLY A 32 13.31 -0.64 8.46
C GLY A 32 11.81 -0.42 8.63
N ILE A 33 11.32 -0.74 9.82
CA ILE A 33 10.02 -0.28 10.32
C ILE A 33 10.25 1.12 10.89
N LEU A 34 9.51 2.09 10.36
CA LEU A 34 9.61 3.49 10.72
C LEU A 34 8.25 3.96 11.26
N ARG A 35 8.30 4.85 12.25
CA ARG A 35 7.13 5.52 12.82
C ARG A 35 6.98 6.90 12.19
N VAL A 36 5.78 7.20 11.74
CA VAL A 36 5.38 8.48 11.15
C VAL A 36 4.51 9.26 12.12
N SER A 37 4.71 10.56 12.20
CA SER A 37 3.82 11.49 12.90
C SER A 37 3.58 12.70 12.02
N ILE A 38 2.32 13.00 11.72
CA ILE A 38 1.90 14.11 10.88
C ILE A 38 1.23 15.16 11.78
N THR A 39 1.58 16.43 11.60
CA THR A 39 0.97 17.57 12.31
C THR A 39 0.57 18.63 11.29
N PRO A 40 -0.66 19.17 11.31
CA PRO A 40 -1.77 18.85 12.21
C PRO A 40 -2.29 17.41 12.06
N GLU A 41 -2.95 16.89 13.08
CA GLU A 41 -3.50 15.52 13.04
C GLU A 41 -4.67 15.46 12.06
N VAL A 42 -4.61 14.52 11.12
CA VAL A 42 -5.65 14.31 10.11
C VAL A 42 -6.21 12.90 10.22
N THR A 43 -7.53 12.81 10.32
CA THR A 43 -8.27 11.54 10.41
C THR A 43 -8.38 10.83 9.06
N SER A 44 -8.38 11.59 7.96
CA SER A 44 -8.45 11.07 6.60
C SER A 44 -7.16 10.37 6.17
N ARG A 45 -7.26 9.05 5.93
CA ARG A 45 -6.15 8.26 5.36
C ARG A 45 -5.76 8.73 3.96
N GLY A 46 -6.71 9.26 3.19
CA GLY A 46 -6.45 9.79 1.85
C GLY A 46 -5.50 10.98 1.90
N VAL A 47 -5.79 11.95 2.78
CA VAL A 47 -4.91 13.11 3.00
C VAL A 47 -3.54 12.68 3.52
N ASN A 48 -3.48 11.79 4.52
CA ASN A 48 -2.21 11.30 5.04
C ASN A 48 -1.36 10.61 3.95
N ARG A 49 -1.99 9.87 3.04
CA ARG A 49 -1.31 9.26 1.89
C ARG A 49 -0.87 10.28 0.87
N ALA A 50 -1.66 11.33 0.61
CA ALA A 50 -1.26 12.43 -0.26
C ALA A 50 -0.03 13.18 0.31
N VAL A 51 -0.02 13.48 1.61
CA VAL A 51 1.12 14.10 2.31
C VAL A 51 2.37 13.24 2.15
N MET A 52 2.25 11.93 2.39
CA MET A 52 3.38 11.00 2.23
C MET A 52 3.81 10.82 0.77
N GLY A 53 2.87 10.85 -0.17
CA GLY A 53 3.15 10.82 -1.61
C GLY A 53 3.99 12.02 -2.03
N GLU A 54 3.60 13.22 -1.60
CA GLU A 54 4.34 14.46 -1.87
C GLU A 54 5.74 14.44 -1.23
N LEU A 55 5.85 13.94 0.01
CA LEU A 55 7.14 13.74 0.68
C LEU A 55 8.07 12.85 -0.13
N VAL A 56 7.56 11.73 -0.65
CA VAL A 56 8.35 10.83 -1.49
C VAL A 56 8.73 11.53 -2.79
N THR A 57 7.82 12.24 -3.44
CA THR A 57 8.12 13.00 -4.68
C THR A 57 9.26 14.01 -4.47
N LEU A 58 9.22 14.79 -3.39
CA LEU A 58 10.20 15.84 -3.10
C LEU A 58 11.55 15.29 -2.59
N TYR A 59 11.50 14.27 -1.72
CA TYR A 59 12.68 13.86 -0.94
C TYR A 59 13.21 12.46 -1.25
N ARG A 60 12.67 11.77 -2.27
CA ARG A 60 13.11 10.41 -2.65
C ARG A 60 14.62 10.33 -2.91
N ASN A 61 15.15 11.20 -3.76
CA ASN A 61 16.54 11.13 -4.17
C ASN A 61 17.50 11.79 -3.16
N SER A 62 17.01 12.74 -2.35
CA SER A 62 17.82 13.47 -1.39
C SER A 62 17.92 12.76 -0.04
N HIS A 63 16.80 12.55 0.64
CA HIS A 63 16.79 12.08 2.03
C HIS A 63 16.43 10.59 2.17
N LEU A 64 15.64 10.04 1.25
CA LEU A 64 15.24 8.62 1.31
C LEU A 64 16.26 7.66 0.66
N GLY A 65 17.31 8.20 0.03
CA GLY A 65 18.35 7.43 -0.64
C GLY A 65 17.82 6.61 -1.82
N GLY A 66 16.87 7.17 -2.59
CA GLY A 66 16.26 6.56 -3.76
C GLY A 66 15.19 5.50 -3.45
N ARG A 67 14.91 5.24 -2.17
CA ARG A 67 13.98 4.19 -1.73
C ARG A 67 12.52 4.61 -1.90
N LEU A 68 11.68 3.64 -2.20
CA LEU A 68 10.23 3.78 -2.22
C LEU A 68 9.67 3.21 -0.90
N PRO A 69 9.23 4.07 0.04
CA PRO A 69 8.61 3.58 1.24
C PRO A 69 7.15 3.18 0.98
N ALA A 70 6.64 2.21 1.73
CA ALA A 70 5.23 1.83 1.75
C ALA A 70 4.58 2.32 3.03
N TYR A 71 3.45 3.03 2.92
CA TYR A 71 2.82 3.72 4.05
C TYR A 71 1.43 3.16 4.36
N ASP A 72 1.17 2.84 5.62
CA ASP A 72 -0.11 2.27 6.04
C ASP A 72 -1.28 3.28 5.99
N GLY A 73 -1.00 4.58 5.85
CA GLY A 73 -1.99 5.66 5.90
C GLY A 73 -2.24 6.22 7.31
N ARG A 74 -1.48 5.77 8.31
CA ARG A 74 -1.63 6.14 9.72
C ARG A 74 -0.32 6.54 10.39
N LYS A 75 0.50 5.58 10.82
CA LYS A 75 1.67 5.82 11.69
C LYS A 75 2.85 4.93 11.34
N SER A 76 2.72 4.01 10.40
CA SER A 76 3.75 3.01 10.10
C SER A 76 4.20 3.11 8.66
N LEU A 77 5.51 3.19 8.48
CA LEU A 77 6.18 3.31 7.19
C LEU A 77 7.24 2.21 7.07
N TYR A 78 7.31 1.59 5.90
CA TYR A 78 8.18 0.45 5.64
C TYR A 78 9.07 0.75 4.45
N THR A 79 10.34 0.37 4.50
CA THR A 79 11.33 0.67 3.45
C THR A 79 12.12 -0.58 3.09
N ALA A 80 12.62 -0.70 1.86
CA ALA A 80 13.52 -1.78 1.45
C ALA A 80 14.98 -1.47 1.82
N GLY A 81 15.26 -1.32 3.12
CA GLY A 81 16.58 -0.98 3.67
C GLY A 81 16.53 0.14 4.70
N PRO A 82 17.58 0.32 5.52
CA PRO A 82 17.66 1.44 6.45
C PRO A 82 17.74 2.77 5.70
N LEU A 83 17.08 3.80 6.23
CA LEU A 83 17.23 5.18 5.76
C LEU A 83 18.56 5.77 6.27
N PRO A 84 19.13 6.78 5.58
CA PRO A 84 20.37 7.43 6.00
C PRO A 84 20.19 8.34 7.23
N PHE A 85 19.14 8.13 8.02
CA PHE A 85 18.84 8.86 9.24
C PHE A 85 18.04 7.98 10.21
N THR A 86 18.12 8.30 11.50
CA THR A 86 17.32 7.66 12.56
C THR A 86 16.05 8.44 12.90
N SER A 87 16.05 9.77 12.73
CA SER A 87 14.90 10.65 12.87
C SER A 87 15.07 11.85 11.96
N MET A 88 14.03 12.21 11.20
CA MET A 88 14.04 13.39 10.34
C MET A 88 12.65 14.04 10.32
N THR A 89 12.64 15.36 10.15
CA THR A 89 11.42 16.16 10.04
C THR A 89 11.36 16.80 8.65
N PHE A 90 10.18 16.76 8.05
CA PHE A 90 9.88 17.30 6.73
C PHE A 90 8.70 18.25 6.84
N GLU A 91 8.68 19.27 6.01
CA GLU A 91 7.52 20.14 5.81
C GLU A 91 6.99 19.91 4.40
N ILE A 92 5.70 19.62 4.32
CA ILE A 92 4.97 19.25 3.10
C ILE A 92 3.78 20.16 2.95
N THR A 93 3.70 20.88 1.84
CA THR A 93 2.55 21.71 1.52
C THR A 93 1.66 20.96 0.55
N LEU A 94 0.40 20.76 0.92
CA LEU A 94 -0.63 20.29 -0.01
C LEU A 94 -1.57 21.44 -0.37
N GLN A 95 -2.05 21.43 -1.61
CA GLN A 95 -3.08 22.35 -2.07
C GLN A 95 -4.44 21.65 -1.90
N ASP A 96 -5.37 22.27 -1.17
CA ASP A 96 -6.75 21.77 -1.12
C ASP A 96 -7.43 21.95 -2.49
N GLU A 97 -7.95 20.86 -3.04
CA GLU A 97 -8.88 20.89 -4.18
C GLU A 97 -10.35 20.73 -3.74
N GLU A 98 -10.67 21.05 -2.48
CA GLU A 98 -11.97 20.69 -1.88
C GLU A 98 -13.16 21.58 -2.30
N ASP A 99 -12.96 22.67 -3.06
CA ASP A 99 -14.03 23.63 -3.38
C ASP A 99 -14.59 23.57 -4.82
N SER A 100 -14.34 22.51 -5.60
CA SER A 100 -14.77 22.48 -7.01
C SER A 100 -16.20 21.95 -7.26
N LEU A 101 -16.95 21.56 -6.23
CA LEU A 101 -18.31 20.98 -6.38
C LEU A 101 -19.46 21.88 -5.88
N GLY A 102 -19.18 23.10 -5.41
CA GLY A 102 -20.19 24.07 -5.01
C GLY A 102 -20.11 25.31 -5.88
N GLY A 103 -21.13 25.58 -6.69
CA GLY A 103 -21.25 26.82 -7.47
C GLY A 103 -21.24 28.05 -6.55
N GLY A 104 -20.08 28.68 -6.40
CA GLY A 104 -19.88 29.90 -5.64
C GLY A 104 -18.53 30.51 -6.01
N GLN A 105 -18.56 31.71 -6.56
CA GLN A 105 -17.35 32.47 -6.93
C GLN A 105 -16.48 32.68 -5.68
N GLY A 106 -15.21 32.24 -5.70
CA GLY A 106 -14.17 32.77 -4.80
C GLY A 106 -13.49 31.83 -3.80
N GLY A 107 -13.45 30.50 -4.00
CA GLY A 107 -12.64 29.60 -3.17
C GLY A 107 -11.13 29.86 -3.36
N GLN A 108 -10.50 30.60 -2.45
CA GLN A 108 -9.04 30.70 -2.39
C GLN A 108 -8.46 29.29 -2.23
N ARG A 109 -7.59 28.87 -3.15
CA ARG A 109 -6.80 27.64 -3.06
C ARG A 109 -5.97 27.69 -1.77
N ARG A 110 -6.46 27.07 -0.69
CA ARG A 110 -5.78 27.09 0.61
C ARG A 110 -4.66 26.07 0.59
N GLU A 111 -3.43 26.56 0.72
CA GLU A 111 -2.27 25.73 0.99
C GLU A 111 -2.27 25.32 2.46
N ARG A 112 -2.19 24.01 2.70
CA ARG A 112 -2.04 23.44 4.05
C ARG A 112 -0.63 22.89 4.20
N VAL A 113 0.07 23.38 5.21
CA VAL A 113 1.41 22.89 5.57
C VAL A 113 1.29 21.78 6.61
N PHE A 114 1.96 20.67 6.33
CA PHE A 114 2.05 19.49 7.18
C PHE A 114 3.50 19.26 7.60
N ARG A 115 3.71 19.12 8.89
CA ARG A 115 4.98 18.67 9.44
C ARG A 115 4.95 17.16 9.62
N VAL A 116 5.83 16.47 8.92
CA VAL A 116 5.96 15.01 8.95
C VAL A 116 7.26 14.64 9.66
N VAL A 117 7.18 13.82 10.69
CA VAL A 117 8.34 13.28 11.40
C VAL A 117 8.43 11.79 11.14
N ILE A 118 9.56 11.33 10.61
CA ILE A 118 9.86 9.92 10.36
C ILE A 118 10.96 9.50 11.32
N LYS A 119 10.70 8.47 12.14
CA LYS A 119 11.66 7.91 13.11
C LYS A 119 11.85 6.42 12.88
N PHE A 120 13.08 5.94 12.98
CA PHE A 120 13.38 4.52 13.02
C PHE A 120 12.74 3.89 14.26
N ALA A 121 12.03 2.77 14.07
CA ALA A 121 11.38 2.05 15.15
C ALA A 121 12.04 0.67 15.37
N ALA A 122 12.16 -0.13 14.31
CA ALA A 122 12.71 -1.49 14.40
C ALA A 122 13.19 -2.00 13.03
N ARG A 123 13.88 -3.14 13.01
CA ARG A 123 14.13 -3.91 11.78
C ARG A 123 13.04 -4.98 11.67
N ALA A 124 12.50 -5.18 10.46
CA ALA A 124 11.60 -6.30 10.23
C ALA A 124 12.40 -7.62 10.33
N ASP A 125 11.99 -8.52 11.23
CA ASP A 125 12.57 -9.86 11.33
C ASP A 125 12.00 -10.74 10.22
N LEU A 126 12.71 -10.79 9.09
CA LEU A 126 12.39 -11.71 8.00
C LEU A 126 12.85 -13.15 8.27
N HIS A 127 13.74 -13.38 9.24
CA HIS A 127 14.24 -14.71 9.51
C HIS A 127 13.13 -15.59 10.07
N HIS A 128 12.33 -15.05 10.99
CA HIS A 128 11.13 -15.71 11.50
C HIS A 128 10.15 -16.05 10.35
N LEU A 129 9.93 -15.13 9.40
CA LEU A 129 9.07 -15.41 8.24
C LEU A 129 9.64 -16.54 7.37
N ALA A 130 10.95 -16.55 7.12
CA ALA A 130 11.59 -17.61 6.35
C ALA A 130 11.45 -18.99 7.04
N MET A 131 11.64 -19.04 8.36
CA MET A 131 11.47 -20.26 9.16
C MET A 131 10.03 -20.77 9.16
N PHE A 132 9.06 -19.86 9.28
CA PHE A 132 7.63 -20.17 9.18
C PHE A 132 7.26 -20.73 7.80
N LEU A 133 7.71 -20.07 6.72
CA LEU A 133 7.45 -20.54 5.35
C LEU A 133 8.15 -21.87 5.02
N ALA A 134 9.26 -22.17 5.67
CA ALA A 134 9.95 -23.47 5.56
C ALA A 134 9.27 -24.58 6.38
N GLY A 135 8.17 -24.28 7.08
CA GLY A 135 7.48 -25.24 7.97
C GLY A 135 8.28 -25.61 9.21
N ARG A 136 9.36 -24.87 9.52
CA ARG A 136 10.22 -25.10 10.69
C ARG A 136 9.70 -24.43 11.95
N GLN A 137 8.73 -23.52 11.79
CA GLN A 137 8.05 -22.83 12.88
C GLN A 137 6.55 -22.78 12.59
N ALA A 138 5.72 -23.02 13.60
CA ALA A 138 4.26 -23.07 13.46
C ALA A 138 3.62 -21.68 13.53
N ASP A 139 4.25 -20.74 14.24
CA ASP A 139 3.71 -19.40 14.46
C ASP A 139 3.99 -18.50 13.25
N ALA A 140 2.93 -17.89 12.72
CA ALA A 140 3.01 -16.97 11.60
C ALA A 140 3.39 -15.56 12.10
N PRO A 141 4.49 -14.94 11.59
CA PRO A 141 4.85 -13.58 11.96
C PRO A 141 3.88 -12.59 11.30
N GLN A 142 2.89 -12.16 12.07
CA GLN A 142 1.81 -11.28 11.61
C GLN A 142 2.36 -9.95 11.09
N GLU A 143 3.39 -9.42 11.74
CA GLU A 143 4.03 -8.15 11.38
C GLU A 143 4.65 -8.24 9.99
N ALA A 144 5.37 -9.33 9.70
CA ALA A 144 6.02 -9.52 8.40
C ALA A 144 4.98 -9.73 7.28
N LEU A 145 3.92 -10.49 7.56
CA LEU A 145 2.80 -10.66 6.62
C LEU A 145 2.06 -9.34 6.37
N GLN A 146 1.90 -8.51 7.41
CA GLN A 146 1.30 -7.19 7.30
C GLN A 146 2.17 -6.24 6.46
N VAL A 147 3.49 -6.23 6.65
CA VAL A 147 4.42 -5.46 5.81
C VAL A 147 4.27 -5.85 4.35
N LEU A 148 4.24 -7.15 4.07
CA LEU A 148 4.06 -7.66 2.70
C LEU A 148 2.71 -7.24 2.10
N ASP A 149 1.62 -7.33 2.86
CA ASP A 149 0.29 -6.89 2.42
C ASP A 149 0.28 -5.38 2.10
N ILE A 150 0.94 -4.55 2.92
CA ILE A 150 1.04 -3.11 2.69
C ILE A 150 1.87 -2.81 1.43
N VAL A 151 3.04 -3.43 1.29
CA VAL A 151 3.93 -3.21 0.13
C VAL A 151 3.26 -3.64 -1.18
N LEU A 152 2.57 -4.78 -1.19
CA LEU A 152 1.84 -5.26 -2.37
C LEU A 152 0.64 -4.38 -2.73
N ARG A 153 0.11 -3.63 -1.76
CA ARG A 153 -1.02 -2.71 -1.95
C ARG A 153 -0.61 -1.29 -2.30
N GLU A 154 0.65 -0.92 -2.13
CA GLU A 154 1.14 0.44 -2.40
C GLU A 154 0.86 0.85 -3.84
N LEU A 155 1.26 0.01 -4.81
CA LEU A 155 1.04 0.25 -6.23
C LEU A 155 -0.43 0.36 -6.64
N PRO A 156 -1.32 -0.60 -6.31
CA PRO A 156 -2.74 -0.49 -6.68
C PRO A 156 -3.44 0.64 -5.91
N THR A 157 -3.04 0.96 -4.68
CA THR A 157 -3.58 2.12 -3.93
C THR A 157 -3.32 3.44 -4.67
N ALA A 158 -2.16 3.58 -5.32
CA ALA A 158 -1.84 4.78 -6.08
C ALA A 158 -2.60 4.89 -7.42
N ARG A 159 -3.13 3.79 -7.96
CA ARG A 159 -3.76 3.73 -9.29
C ARG A 159 -5.28 3.55 -9.27
N TYR A 160 -5.83 3.03 -8.18
CA TYR A 160 -7.23 2.65 -8.06
C TYR A 160 -7.84 3.20 -6.78
N SER A 161 -9.16 3.34 -6.73
CA SER A 161 -9.89 3.72 -5.52
C SER A 161 -9.94 2.52 -4.55
N PRO A 162 -9.28 2.58 -3.38
CA PRO A 162 -9.22 1.46 -2.46
C PRO A 162 -10.43 1.42 -1.52
N VAL A 163 -11.12 0.29 -1.45
CA VAL A 163 -12.17 0.01 -0.46
C VAL A 163 -11.86 -1.31 0.24
N GLY A 164 -11.41 -1.23 1.48
CA GLY A 164 -10.99 -2.40 2.26
C GLY A 164 -9.79 -3.12 1.65
N ARG A 165 -10.01 -4.31 1.08
CA ARG A 165 -8.99 -5.11 0.35
C ARG A 165 -9.24 -5.15 -1.17
N SER A 166 -10.20 -4.37 -1.63
CA SER A 166 -10.61 -4.31 -3.03
C SER A 166 -10.22 -2.97 -3.64
N PHE A 167 -9.96 -2.97 -4.93
CA PHE A 167 -9.52 -1.82 -5.70
C PHE A 167 -10.45 -1.61 -6.88
N TYR A 168 -11.00 -0.40 -7.03
CA TYR A 168 -12.00 -0.07 -8.04
C TYR A 168 -11.53 1.04 -8.96
N SER A 169 -11.97 1.03 -10.22
CA SER A 169 -11.72 2.15 -11.13
C SER A 169 -12.78 2.23 -12.22
N PRO A 170 -13.15 3.45 -12.66
CA PRO A 170 -14.06 3.64 -13.79
C PRO A 170 -13.47 3.10 -15.10
N ASN A 171 -12.13 3.03 -15.19
CA ASN A 171 -11.42 2.51 -16.37
C ASN A 171 -11.24 0.99 -16.33
N LEU A 172 -11.63 0.34 -15.22
CA LEU A 172 -11.53 -1.11 -15.09
C LEU A 172 -12.83 -1.75 -15.62
N GLY A 173 -12.77 -2.27 -16.85
CA GLY A 173 -13.92 -2.89 -17.52
C GLY A 173 -14.98 -1.88 -17.96
N ARG A 174 -16.20 -2.36 -18.26
CA ARG A 174 -17.29 -1.51 -18.73
C ARG A 174 -18.01 -0.87 -17.54
N ARG A 175 -17.98 0.47 -17.46
CA ARG A 175 -18.82 1.26 -16.55
C ARG A 175 -20.30 0.98 -16.86
N GLN A 176 -21.09 0.72 -15.83
CA GLN A 176 -22.54 0.52 -15.96
C GLN A 176 -23.27 1.61 -15.21
N GLN A 177 -24.12 2.37 -15.91
CA GLN A 177 -25.02 3.32 -15.24
C GLN A 177 -26.17 2.55 -14.60
N LEU A 178 -26.47 2.88 -13.34
CA LEU A 178 -27.55 2.26 -12.57
C LEU A 178 -28.82 3.14 -12.54
N GLY A 179 -28.77 4.34 -13.14
CA GLY A 179 -29.83 5.36 -13.06
C GLY A 179 -29.59 6.34 -11.91
N GLU A 180 -30.35 7.45 -11.85
CA GLU A 180 -30.31 8.44 -10.77
C GLU A 180 -28.91 9.04 -10.48
N GLY A 181 -28.04 9.12 -11.49
CA GLY A 181 -26.66 9.59 -11.32
C GLY A 181 -25.71 8.57 -10.67
N LEU A 182 -26.17 7.34 -10.43
CA LEU A 182 -25.36 6.26 -9.88
C LEU A 182 -24.67 5.45 -10.99
N GLU A 183 -23.45 5.03 -10.71
CA GLU A 183 -22.63 4.22 -11.60
C GLU A 183 -21.92 3.10 -10.85
N SER A 184 -21.84 1.94 -11.49
CA SER A 184 -21.11 0.78 -11.01
C SER A 184 -19.71 0.77 -11.62
N TRP A 185 -18.71 0.70 -10.75
CA TRP A 185 -17.31 0.47 -11.14
C TRP A 185 -16.93 -0.96 -10.81
N ARG A 186 -16.18 -1.58 -11.71
CA ARG A 186 -15.59 -2.90 -11.42
C ARG A 186 -14.29 -2.70 -10.64
N GLY A 187 -13.94 -3.77 -9.94
CA GLY A 187 -12.73 -3.82 -9.13
C GLY A 187 -12.16 -5.23 -9.08
N PHE A 188 -11.07 -5.37 -8.35
CA PHE A 188 -10.51 -6.67 -7.98
C PHE A 188 -10.21 -6.70 -6.48
N TYR A 189 -10.32 -7.87 -5.89
CA TYR A 189 -9.90 -8.15 -4.52
C TYR A 189 -8.44 -8.60 -4.50
N GLN A 190 -7.65 -8.13 -3.52
CA GLN A 190 -6.27 -8.55 -3.35
C GLN A 190 -5.99 -8.96 -1.90
N SER A 191 -5.43 -10.15 -1.69
CA SER A 191 -4.91 -10.56 -0.38
C SER A 191 -3.71 -11.49 -0.49
N ILE A 192 -2.71 -11.28 0.35
CA ILE A 192 -1.63 -12.26 0.54
C ILE A 192 -2.06 -13.32 1.57
N ARG A 193 -1.72 -14.60 1.31
CA ARG A 193 -1.94 -15.70 2.24
C ARG A 193 -0.69 -16.58 2.34
N PRO A 194 -0.25 -16.95 3.56
CA PRO A 194 0.74 -17.99 3.73
C PRO A 194 0.17 -19.36 3.36
N THR A 195 0.98 -20.19 2.73
CA THR A 195 0.65 -21.56 2.32
C THR A 195 1.85 -22.46 2.59
N GLN A 196 1.65 -23.79 2.60
CA GLN A 196 2.74 -24.76 2.79
C GLN A 196 3.86 -24.65 1.75
N MET A 197 3.59 -24.12 0.55
CA MET A 197 4.60 -23.93 -0.49
C MET A 197 5.18 -22.50 -0.55
N GLY A 198 4.85 -21.64 0.43
CA GLY A 198 5.27 -20.24 0.44
C GLY A 198 4.09 -19.26 0.41
N LEU A 199 4.31 -18.06 -0.11
CA LEU A 199 3.30 -17.00 -0.13
C LEU A 199 2.48 -17.02 -1.42
N SER A 200 1.17 -16.85 -1.25
CA SER A 200 0.19 -16.78 -2.31
C SER A 200 -0.43 -15.41 -2.38
N LEU A 201 -0.44 -14.77 -3.55
CA LEU A 201 -1.28 -13.61 -3.80
C LEU A 201 -2.60 -14.07 -4.42
N ASN A 202 -3.71 -13.83 -3.73
CA ASN A 202 -5.05 -14.08 -4.23
C ASN A 202 -5.58 -12.83 -4.91
N ILE A 203 -5.96 -12.96 -6.17
CA ILE A 203 -6.66 -11.94 -6.97
C ILE A 203 -8.01 -12.49 -7.39
N GLY A 204 -9.08 -11.72 -7.18
CA GLY A 204 -10.46 -12.09 -7.52
C GLY A 204 -11.26 -10.93 -8.08
#